data_AF-A0A1G8G974-F1
#
_entry.id   AF-A0A1G8G974-F1
#
_cell.length_a   1.000
_cell.length_b   1.000
_cell.length_c   1.000
_cell.angle_alpha   90.00
_cell.angle_beta   90.00
_cell.angle_gamma   90.00
#
_symmetry.space_group_name_H-M   'P 1'
#
loop_
_entity.id
_entity.type
_entity.pdbx_description
1 polymer ?
#
loop_
_entity_poly.entity_id
_entity_poly.type
_entity_poly.pdbx_seq_one_letter_code
_entity_poly.pdbx_strand_id
1 'polypeptide(L)'
;MLGLQRLRRWLWRFMMVGLLVTNVLTLTSAKFYDFLYSAVSHLPYQNLLVKSKAAKMSALSAQNQRLTQQAKLHKAKLVKAHGLSRKIAKRVARNVAMNVTSVVGESLPYVGIGLIVSVTAADIYDGCQTIKDTNAMLTLFGEEPDSHEQDSVCGMQVPSFSDISNYAGQYSDKARDALDEWFAKEGQPEQRPPLK
;
A
#
# COMPACT_ATOMS: atom_id res chain seq x y z
N MET A 1 39.70 -54.02 37.08
CA MET A 1 38.82 -52.85 37.30
C MET A 1 39.42 -51.76 38.21
N LEU A 2 40.31 -52.05 39.18
CA LEU A 2 40.92 -51.03 40.07
C LEU A 2 41.84 -49.99 39.39
N GLY A 3 42.53 -50.36 38.32
CA GLY A 3 43.50 -49.47 37.64
C GLY A 3 42.85 -48.25 36.97
N LEU A 4 41.68 -48.45 36.34
CA LEU A 4 40.98 -47.39 35.60
C LEU A 4 40.47 -46.29 36.54
N GLN A 5 40.05 -46.64 37.75
CA GLN A 5 39.60 -45.68 38.77
C GLN A 5 40.76 -44.89 39.40
N ARG A 6 41.95 -45.47 39.50
CA ARG A 6 43.16 -44.73 39.94
C ARG A 6 43.62 -43.77 38.86
N LEU A 7 43.63 -44.21 37.60
CA LEU A 7 43.97 -43.37 36.46
C LEU A 7 43.00 -42.19 36.32
N ARG A 8 41.68 -42.43 36.46
CA ARG A 8 40.66 -41.37 36.45
C ARG A 8 40.88 -40.34 37.55
N ARG A 9 41.25 -40.78 38.76
CA ARG A 9 41.57 -39.87 39.88
C ARG A 9 42.83 -39.05 39.62
N TRP A 10 43.85 -39.63 38.99
CA TRP A 10 45.06 -38.92 38.60
C TRP A 10 44.80 -37.89 37.50
N LEU A 11 44.04 -38.26 36.47
CA LEU A 11 43.64 -37.34 35.41
C LEU A 11 42.84 -36.16 35.95
N TRP A 12 41.89 -36.41 36.87
CA TRP A 12 41.12 -35.34 37.51
C TRP A 12 41.99 -34.40 38.36
N ARG A 13 42.94 -34.96 39.11
CA ARG A 13 43.90 -34.17 39.91
C ARG A 13 44.78 -33.32 38.99
N PHE A 14 45.32 -33.90 37.92
CA PHE A 14 46.13 -33.17 36.95
C PHE A 14 45.33 -32.07 36.23
N MET A 15 44.07 -32.33 35.86
CA MET A 15 43.21 -31.34 35.23
C MET A 15 42.93 -30.16 36.18
N MET A 16 42.62 -30.44 37.45
CA MET A 16 42.37 -29.40 38.46
C MET A 16 43.62 -28.58 38.78
N VAL A 17 44.77 -29.24 38.93
CA VAL A 17 46.06 -28.54 39.12
C VAL A 17 46.41 -27.71 37.89
N GLY A 18 46.21 -28.25 36.69
CA GLY A 18 46.43 -27.54 35.42
C GLY A 18 45.58 -26.28 35.31
N LEU A 19 44.29 -26.33 35.68
CA LEU A 19 43.39 -25.17 35.68
C LEU A 19 43.83 -24.07 36.65
N LEU A 20 44.29 -24.44 37.85
CA LEU A 20 44.80 -23.50 38.84
C LEU A 20 46.12 -22.85 38.38
N VAL A 21 47.07 -23.68 37.94
CA VAL A 21 48.38 -23.24 37.46
C VAL A 21 48.22 -22.31 36.25
N THR A 22 47.36 -22.67 35.30
CA THR A 22 47.11 -21.84 34.11
C THR A 22 46.51 -20.49 34.48
N ASN A 23 45.52 -20.43 35.39
CA ASN A 23 44.97 -19.14 35.86
C ASN A 23 46.04 -18.25 36.52
N VAL A 24 46.88 -18.82 37.38
CA VAL A 24 47.95 -18.07 38.08
C VAL A 24 48.99 -17.54 37.09
N LEU A 25 49.44 -18.38 36.15
CA LEU A 25 50.43 -17.99 35.13
C LEU A 25 49.89 -16.95 34.14
N THR A 26 48.60 -17.01 33.83
CA THR A 26 47.93 -16.03 32.96
C THR A 26 47.90 -14.64 33.58
N LEU A 27 47.77 -14.55 34.91
CA LEU A 27 47.77 -13.29 35.68
C LEU A 27 49.18 -12.76 35.99
N THR A 28 50.18 -13.63 36.09
CA THR A 28 51.53 -13.25 36.55
C THR A 28 52.56 -13.09 35.42
N SER A 29 52.30 -13.62 34.23
CA SER A 29 53.28 -13.60 33.14
C SER A 29 52.65 -13.24 31.80
N ALA A 30 52.95 -12.02 31.32
CA ALA A 30 52.53 -11.54 30.01
C ALA A 30 53.02 -12.45 28.86
N LYS A 31 54.21 -13.05 28.99
CA LYS A 31 54.77 -13.96 27.97
C LYS A 31 53.98 -15.27 27.84
N PHE A 32 53.46 -15.78 28.95
CA PHE A 32 52.64 -16.98 28.94
C PHE A 32 51.27 -16.69 28.33
N TYR A 33 50.70 -15.52 28.63
CA TYR A 33 49.49 -15.01 27.98
C TYR A 33 49.66 -14.93 26.45
N ASP A 34 50.76 -14.35 25.98
CA ASP A 34 51.06 -14.20 24.55
C ASP A 34 51.26 -15.55 23.83
N PHE A 35 51.98 -16.48 24.46
CA PHE A 35 52.16 -17.84 23.93
C PHE A 35 50.82 -18.59 23.84
N LEU A 36 49.99 -18.49 24.88
CA LEU A 36 48.69 -19.13 24.91
C LEU A 36 47.76 -18.54 23.84
N TYR A 37 47.75 -17.21 23.70
CA TYR A 37 46.99 -16.52 22.64
C TYR A 37 47.46 -16.91 21.24
N SER A 38 48.77 -17.01 21.04
CA SER A 38 49.37 -17.46 19.78
C SER A 38 48.97 -18.90 19.45
N ALA A 39 49.06 -19.83 20.41
CA ALA A 39 48.66 -21.22 20.20
C ALA A 39 47.15 -21.37 19.94
N VAL A 40 46.33 -20.61 20.66
CA VAL A 40 44.88 -20.52 20.46
C VAL A 40 44.57 -19.98 19.06
N SER A 41 45.22 -18.89 18.64
CA SER A 41 44.93 -18.23 17.35
C SER A 41 45.14 -19.12 16.11
N HIS A 42 45.95 -20.17 16.20
CA HIS A 42 46.15 -21.15 15.12
C HIS A 42 44.99 -22.15 14.95
N LEU A 43 44.05 -22.20 15.89
CA LEU A 43 42.87 -23.06 15.78
C LEU A 43 41.78 -22.38 14.94
N PRO A 44 41.17 -23.09 13.96
CA PRO A 44 40.12 -22.54 13.12
C PRO A 44 38.79 -22.47 13.88
N TYR A 45 38.67 -21.58 14.87
CA TYR A 45 37.46 -21.42 15.69
C TYR A 45 36.25 -20.90 14.93
N GLN A 46 36.48 -20.23 13.81
CA GLN A 46 35.46 -19.58 12.98
C GLN A 46 34.39 -20.59 12.54
N ASN A 47 34.83 -21.78 12.09
CA ASN A 47 33.94 -22.82 11.56
C ASN A 47 33.22 -23.64 12.66
N LEU A 48 33.80 -23.70 13.86
CA LEU A 48 33.21 -24.39 15.03
C LEU A 48 32.19 -23.53 15.76
N LEU A 49 32.49 -22.23 15.93
CA LEU A 49 31.60 -21.29 16.60
C LEU A 49 30.37 -21.00 15.74
N VAL A 50 30.51 -20.85 14.41
CA VAL A 50 29.38 -20.65 13.48
C VAL A 50 28.43 -21.85 13.44
N LYS A 51 28.93 -23.08 13.65
CA LYS A 51 28.10 -24.30 13.75
C LYS A 51 27.52 -24.54 15.16
N SER A 52 27.88 -23.73 16.16
CA SER A 52 27.37 -23.90 17.52
C SER A 52 25.89 -23.51 17.64
N LYS A 53 25.18 -24.11 18.62
CA LYS A 53 23.81 -23.71 18.94
C LYS A 53 23.71 -22.22 19.31
N ALA A 54 24.75 -21.64 19.93
CA ALA A 54 24.79 -20.24 20.32
C ALA A 54 24.87 -19.29 19.11
N ALA A 55 25.69 -19.60 18.10
CA ALA A 55 25.74 -18.82 16.86
C ALA A 55 24.45 -18.94 16.05
N LYS A 56 23.85 -20.13 15.97
CA LYS A 56 22.55 -20.31 15.31
C LYS A 56 21.43 -19.55 16.03
N MET A 57 21.43 -19.53 17.36
CA MET A 57 20.44 -18.80 18.16
C MET A 57 20.58 -17.28 18.02
N SER A 58 21.80 -16.76 18.02
CA SER A 58 22.04 -15.32 17.80
C SER A 58 21.70 -14.89 16.36
N ALA A 59 22.04 -15.70 15.35
CA ALA A 59 21.65 -15.47 13.97
C ALA A 59 20.12 -15.50 13.79
N LEU A 60 19.43 -16.47 14.40
CA LEU A 60 17.97 -16.56 14.37
C LEU A 60 17.30 -15.38 15.09
N SER A 61 17.85 -14.94 16.23
CA SER A 61 17.39 -13.74 16.93
C SER A 61 17.53 -12.49 16.06
N ALA A 62 18.69 -12.31 15.41
CA ALA A 62 18.91 -11.20 14.48
C ALA A 62 17.97 -11.26 13.27
N GLN A 63 17.69 -12.45 12.74
CA GLN A 63 16.74 -12.63 11.65
C GLN A 63 15.29 -12.34 12.08
N ASN A 64 14.88 -12.80 13.26
CA ASN A 64 13.58 -12.46 13.84
C ASN A 64 13.45 -10.95 14.11
N GLN A 65 14.51 -10.29 14.55
CA GLN A 65 14.53 -8.83 14.68
C GLN A 65 14.32 -8.15 13.32
N ARG A 66 14.96 -8.62 12.25
CA ARG A 66 14.73 -8.09 10.88
C ARG A 66 13.30 -8.33 10.41
N LEU A 67 12.76 -9.53 10.60
CA LEU A 67 11.39 -9.87 10.22
C LEU A 67 10.37 -9.03 11.00
N THR A 68 10.59 -8.81 12.30
CA THR A 68 9.71 -7.94 13.10
C THR A 68 9.82 -6.48 12.69
N GLN A 69 11.01 -5.99 12.31
CA GLN A 69 11.16 -4.64 11.75
C GLN A 69 10.44 -4.51 10.40
N GLN A 70 10.58 -5.49 9.50
CA GLN A 70 9.85 -5.53 8.25
C GLN A 70 8.34 -5.56 8.48
N ALA A 71 7.84 -6.42 9.38
CA ALA A 71 6.43 -6.50 9.73
C ALA A 71 5.89 -5.16 10.28
N LYS A 72 6.67 -4.44 11.09
CA LYS A 72 6.31 -3.09 11.58
C LYS A 72 6.20 -2.08 10.44
N LEU A 73 7.15 -2.07 9.51
CA LEU A 73 7.11 -1.20 8.33
C LEU A 73 5.90 -1.52 7.44
N HIS A 74 5.65 -2.80 7.17
CA HIS A 74 4.47 -3.26 6.42
C HIS A 74 3.16 -2.84 7.11
N LYS A 75 3.05 -3.01 8.43
CA LYS A 75 1.89 -2.57 9.20
C LYS A 75 1.68 -1.07 9.12
N ALA A 76 2.75 -0.27 9.20
CA ALA A 76 2.66 1.19 9.07
C ALA A 76 2.18 1.61 7.66
N LYS A 77 2.67 0.96 6.60
CA LYS A 77 2.20 1.16 5.23
C LYS A 77 0.71 0.82 5.10
N LEU A 78 0.28 -0.32 5.65
CA LEU A 78 -1.13 -0.74 5.64
C LEU A 78 -2.04 0.24 6.39
N VAL A 79 -1.62 0.77 7.53
CA VAL A 79 -2.41 1.77 8.28
C VAL A 79 -2.58 3.05 7.45
N LYS A 80 -1.51 3.51 6.78
CA LYS A 80 -1.59 4.67 5.90
C LYS A 80 -2.49 4.41 4.70
N ALA A 81 -2.33 3.26 4.03
CA ALA A 81 -3.16 2.85 2.90
C ALA A 81 -4.64 2.79 3.30
N HIS A 82 -4.96 2.16 4.44
CA HIS A 82 -6.33 2.11 4.96
C HIS A 82 -6.91 3.51 5.25
N GLY A 83 -6.08 4.44 5.73
CA GLY A 83 -6.46 5.84 5.90
C GLY A 83 -6.84 6.52 4.59
N LEU A 84 -6.07 6.29 3.52
CA LEU A 84 -6.36 6.80 2.17
C LEU A 84 -7.63 6.14 1.62
N SER A 85 -7.75 4.81 1.70
CA SER A 85 -8.96 4.09 1.27
C SER A 85 -10.23 4.59 1.95
N ARG A 86 -10.17 4.91 3.25
CA ARG A 86 -11.32 5.46 3.98
C ARG A 86 -11.71 6.86 3.50
N LYS A 87 -10.74 7.71 3.13
CA LYS A 87 -11.02 9.03 2.55
C LYS A 87 -11.70 8.88 1.19
N ILE A 88 -11.18 8.00 0.33
CA ILE A 88 -11.77 7.70 -0.97
C ILE A 88 -13.20 7.19 -0.80
N ALA A 89 -13.42 6.20 0.06
CA ALA A 89 -14.75 5.64 0.33
C ALA A 89 -15.75 6.72 0.82
N LYS A 90 -15.30 7.65 1.67
CA LYS A 90 -16.14 8.76 2.15
C LYS A 90 -16.54 9.72 1.03
N ARG A 91 -15.62 10.04 0.11
CA ARG A 91 -15.91 10.89 -1.07
C ARG A 91 -16.88 10.20 -2.01
N VAL A 92 -16.64 8.93 -2.33
CA VAL A 92 -17.53 8.13 -3.18
C VAL A 92 -18.95 8.07 -2.61
N ALA A 93 -19.09 7.80 -1.30
CA ALA A 93 -20.40 7.77 -0.67
C ALA A 93 -21.14 9.12 -0.75
N ARG A 94 -20.41 10.23 -0.60
CA ARG A 94 -20.98 11.59 -0.74
C ARG A 94 -21.42 11.87 -2.18
N ASN A 95 -20.60 11.53 -3.18
CA ASN A 95 -20.94 11.79 -4.58
C ASN A 95 -22.12 10.92 -5.04
N VAL A 96 -22.15 9.65 -4.64
CA VAL A 96 -23.30 8.77 -4.91
C VAL A 96 -24.58 9.35 -4.30
N ALA A 97 -24.52 9.85 -3.05
CA ALA A 97 -25.68 10.50 -2.44
C ALA A 97 -26.12 11.75 -3.21
N MET A 98 -25.18 12.62 -3.59
CA MET A 98 -25.46 13.83 -4.37
C MET A 98 -26.05 13.53 -5.75
N ASN A 99 -25.53 12.51 -6.45
CA ASN A 99 -26.03 12.09 -7.76
C ASN A 99 -27.45 11.54 -7.66
N VAL A 100 -27.72 10.67 -6.67
CA VAL A 100 -29.09 10.14 -6.44
C VAL A 100 -30.07 11.26 -6.10
N THR A 101 -29.67 12.25 -5.30
CA THR A 101 -30.53 13.41 -5.01
C THR A 101 -30.75 14.30 -6.22
N SER A 102 -29.81 14.33 -7.17
CA SER A 102 -29.90 15.17 -8.36
C SER A 102 -30.94 14.66 -9.35
N VAL A 103 -31.16 13.34 -9.43
CA VAL A 103 -32.24 12.75 -10.26
C VAL A 103 -33.61 13.36 -9.94
N VAL A 104 -33.88 13.69 -8.68
CA VAL A 104 -35.15 14.33 -8.29
C VAL A 104 -35.16 15.80 -8.72
N GLY A 105 -34.03 16.49 -8.61
CA GLY A 105 -33.89 17.90 -8.96
C GLY A 105 -33.82 18.20 -10.46
N GLU A 106 -33.39 17.23 -11.27
CA GLU A 106 -33.33 17.30 -12.75
C GLU A 106 -34.69 17.52 -13.42
N SER A 107 -35.78 17.19 -12.72
CA SER A 107 -37.14 17.40 -13.19
C SER A 107 -37.52 18.89 -13.36
N LEU A 108 -36.73 19.81 -12.80
CA LEU A 108 -36.95 21.25 -12.86
C LEU A 108 -35.90 21.91 -13.79
N PRO A 109 -36.30 22.57 -14.90
CA PRO A 109 -35.37 23.04 -15.94
C PRO A 109 -34.24 23.96 -15.45
N TYR A 110 -34.51 24.86 -14.49
CA TYR A 110 -33.49 25.79 -13.99
C TYR A 110 -32.78 25.28 -12.73
N VAL A 111 -33.52 24.62 -11.83
CA VAL A 111 -32.97 24.07 -10.58
C VAL A 111 -32.09 22.86 -10.86
N GLY A 112 -32.52 22.00 -11.78
CA GLY A 112 -31.78 20.84 -12.27
C GLY A 112 -30.45 21.22 -12.89
N ILE A 113 -30.42 22.24 -13.76
CA ILE A 113 -29.16 22.74 -14.35
C ILE A 113 -28.19 23.22 -13.25
N GLY A 114 -28.69 24.01 -12.29
CA GLY A 114 -27.86 24.48 -11.18
C GLY A 114 -27.29 23.33 -10.35
N LEU A 115 -28.09 22.29 -10.09
CA LEU A 115 -27.64 21.08 -9.41
C LEU A 115 -26.59 20.30 -10.20
N ILE A 116 -26.79 20.11 -11.51
CA ILE A 116 -25.85 19.42 -12.40
C ILE A 116 -24.48 20.12 -12.36
N VAL A 117 -24.43 21.45 -12.51
CA VAL A 117 -23.17 22.21 -12.44
C VAL A 117 -22.49 22.00 -11.08
N SER A 118 -23.27 22.09 -10.00
CA SER A 118 -22.76 21.96 -8.63
C SER A 118 -22.18 20.58 -8.35
N VAL A 119 -22.90 19.54 -8.75
CA VAL A 119 -22.48 18.14 -8.61
C VAL A 119 -21.28 17.85 -9.49
N THR A 120 -21.27 18.32 -10.74
CA THR A 120 -20.11 18.17 -11.64
C THR A 120 -18.86 18.82 -11.06
N ALA A 121 -18.98 20.01 -10.47
CA ALA A 121 -17.86 20.66 -9.79
C ALA A 121 -17.35 19.85 -8.59
N ALA A 122 -18.27 19.28 -7.80
CA ALA A 122 -17.91 18.40 -6.69
C ALA A 122 -17.25 17.10 -7.16
N ASP A 123 -17.71 16.51 -8.26
CA ASP A 123 -17.16 15.30 -8.88
C ASP A 123 -15.73 15.53 -9.38
N ILE A 124 -15.47 16.64 -10.09
CA ILE A 124 -14.11 16.99 -10.54
C ILE A 124 -13.17 17.19 -9.35
N TYR A 125 -13.62 17.90 -8.31
CA TYR A 125 -12.81 18.11 -7.11
C TYR A 125 -12.50 16.80 -6.38
N ASP A 126 -13.51 15.97 -6.14
CA ASP A 126 -13.35 14.70 -5.43
C ASP A 126 -12.59 13.67 -6.26
N GLY A 127 -12.74 13.70 -7.60
CA GLY A 127 -11.94 12.92 -8.54
C GLY A 127 -10.47 13.28 -8.46
N CYS A 128 -10.13 14.57 -8.54
CA CYS A 128 -8.75 15.06 -8.37
C CYS A 128 -8.14 14.62 -7.02
N GLN A 129 -8.90 14.73 -5.93
CA GLN A 129 -8.45 14.29 -4.61
C GLN A 129 -8.30 12.76 -4.50
N THR A 130 -9.12 12.01 -5.23
CA THR A 130 -9.04 10.55 -5.28
C THR A 130 -7.78 10.10 -6.01
N ILE A 131 -7.42 10.71 -7.14
CA ILE A 131 -6.16 10.41 -7.84
C ILE A 131 -4.96 10.75 -6.96
N LYS A 132 -4.97 11.89 -6.25
CA LYS A 132 -3.91 12.24 -5.29
C LYS A 132 -3.75 11.19 -4.19
N ASP A 133 -4.86 10.71 -3.63
CA ASP A 133 -4.81 9.65 -2.62
C ASP A 133 -4.34 8.30 -3.20
N THR A 134 -4.69 7.98 -4.44
CA THR A 134 -4.18 6.79 -5.16
C THR A 134 -2.67 6.90 -5.44
N ASN A 135 -2.19 8.05 -5.90
CA ASN A 135 -0.75 8.31 -6.08
C ASN A 135 0.02 8.25 -4.76
N ALA A 136 -0.56 8.77 -3.68
CA ALA A 136 -0.02 8.58 -2.34
C ALA A 136 -0.01 7.11 -1.90
N MET A 137 -0.93 6.28 -2.40
CA MET A 137 -0.94 4.85 -2.14
C MET A 137 0.14 4.10 -2.94
N LEU A 138 0.32 4.43 -4.22
CA LEU A 138 1.37 3.86 -5.09
C LEU A 138 2.76 4.10 -4.50
N THR A 139 3.04 5.34 -4.07
CA THR A 139 4.30 5.70 -3.42
C THR A 139 4.55 4.95 -2.10
N LEU A 140 3.51 4.58 -1.34
CA LEU A 140 3.66 3.73 -0.14
C LEU A 140 4.13 2.31 -0.51
N PHE A 141 3.70 1.79 -1.66
CA PHE A 141 4.07 0.48 -2.15
C PHE A 141 5.37 0.47 -2.96
N GLY A 142 5.95 1.64 -3.23
CA GLY A 142 7.21 1.78 -3.96
C GLY A 142 7.03 1.86 -5.48
N GLU A 143 5.81 2.17 -5.92
CA GLU A 143 5.46 2.38 -7.33
C GLU A 143 5.50 3.89 -7.66
N GLU A 144 5.76 4.22 -8.93
CA GLU A 144 5.76 5.62 -9.39
C GLU A 144 4.32 6.16 -9.50
N PRO A 145 4.06 7.41 -9.08
CA PRO A 145 2.75 8.03 -9.20
C PRO A 145 2.44 8.42 -10.64
N ASP A 146 1.17 8.29 -11.04
CA ASP A 146 0.70 8.76 -12.35
C ASP A 146 0.32 10.25 -12.27
N SER A 147 1.24 11.10 -12.72
CA SER A 147 1.05 12.56 -12.75
C SER A 147 0.19 13.02 -13.93
N HIS A 148 0.18 12.26 -15.03
CA HIS A 148 -0.56 12.63 -16.24
C HIS A 148 -2.07 12.57 -16.01
N GLU A 149 -2.55 11.48 -15.40
CA GLU A 149 -3.96 11.32 -15.02
C GLU A 149 -4.40 12.36 -13.97
N GLN A 150 -3.49 12.72 -13.06
CA GLN A 150 -3.77 13.76 -12.06
C GLN A 150 -4.02 15.12 -12.71
N ASP A 151 -3.14 15.55 -13.60
CA ASP A 151 -3.24 16.88 -14.23
C ASP A 151 -4.43 16.95 -15.20
N SER A 152 -4.71 15.85 -15.91
CA SER A 152 -5.89 15.72 -16.77
C SER A 152 -7.19 15.97 -16.01
N VAL A 153 -7.38 15.31 -14.86
CA VAL A 153 -8.63 15.41 -14.09
C VAL A 153 -8.69 16.70 -13.27
N CYS A 154 -7.60 17.10 -12.62
CA CYS A 154 -7.56 18.32 -11.81
C CYS A 154 -7.66 19.60 -12.66
N GLY A 155 -7.37 19.52 -13.96
CA GLY A 155 -7.44 20.64 -14.91
C GLY A 155 -8.78 20.79 -15.64
N MET A 156 -9.75 19.88 -15.42
CA MET A 156 -11.05 19.96 -16.09
C MET A 156 -11.84 21.21 -15.68
N GLN A 157 -12.38 21.93 -16.66
CA GLN A 157 -13.26 23.08 -16.43
C GLN A 157 -14.71 22.64 -16.33
N VAL A 158 -15.41 23.15 -15.31
CA VAL A 158 -16.85 22.95 -15.15
C VAL A 158 -17.57 23.90 -16.11
N PRO A 159 -18.53 23.41 -16.93
CA PRO A 159 -19.32 24.27 -17.80
C PRO A 159 -20.16 25.28 -17.00
N SER A 160 -20.36 26.48 -17.56
CA SER A 160 -21.19 27.49 -16.92
C SER A 160 -22.68 27.17 -17.03
N PHE A 161 -23.49 27.81 -16.19
CA PHE A 161 -24.95 27.67 -16.26
C PHE A 161 -25.50 28.04 -17.64
N SER A 162 -24.98 29.11 -18.25
CA SER A 162 -25.38 29.53 -19.61
C SER A 162 -24.99 28.51 -20.66
N ASP A 163 -23.84 27.85 -20.51
CA ASP A 163 -23.42 26.81 -21.46
C ASP A 163 -24.42 25.65 -21.43
N ILE A 164 -24.73 25.13 -20.24
CA ILE A 164 -25.68 24.02 -20.09
C ILE A 164 -27.08 24.41 -20.55
N SER A 165 -27.56 25.62 -20.21
CA SER A 165 -28.86 26.12 -20.67
C SER A 165 -28.94 26.21 -22.20
N ASN A 166 -27.88 26.68 -22.85
CA ASN A 166 -27.83 26.77 -24.31
C ASN A 166 -27.81 25.39 -24.97
N TYR A 167 -27.06 24.43 -24.41
CA TYR A 167 -27.06 23.04 -24.88
C TYR A 167 -28.44 22.39 -24.72
N ALA A 168 -29.08 22.58 -23.56
CA ALA A 168 -30.40 22.05 -23.28
C ALA A 168 -31.47 22.62 -24.23
N GLY A 169 -31.43 23.94 -24.50
CA GLY A 169 -32.32 24.59 -25.46
C GLY A 169 -32.19 24.03 -26.87
N GLN A 170 -30.96 23.92 -27.38
CA GLN A 170 -30.70 23.33 -28.70
C GLN A 170 -31.20 21.89 -28.82
N TYR A 171 -31.07 21.10 -27.76
CA TYR A 171 -31.57 19.72 -27.74
C TYR A 171 -33.10 19.69 -27.68
N SER A 172 -33.72 20.56 -26.90
CA SER A 172 -35.19 20.64 -26.83
C SER A 172 -35.80 21.08 -28.16
N ASP A 173 -35.18 22.01 -28.87
CA ASP A 173 -35.65 22.48 -30.17
C ASP A 173 -35.58 21.35 -31.21
N LYS A 174 -34.44 20.65 -31.28
CA LYS A 174 -34.29 19.46 -32.15
C LYS A 174 -35.30 18.37 -31.83
N ALA A 175 -35.59 18.13 -30.55
CA ALA A 175 -36.56 17.13 -30.14
C ALA A 175 -37.99 17.52 -30.55
N ARG A 176 -38.33 18.81 -30.44
CA ARG A 176 -39.61 19.36 -30.92
C ARG A 176 -39.72 19.24 -32.43
N ASP A 177 -38.70 19.66 -33.17
CA ASP A 177 -38.66 19.57 -34.63
C ASP A 177 -38.83 18.12 -35.12
N ALA A 178 -38.15 17.17 -34.48
CA ALA A 178 -38.26 15.75 -34.81
C ALA A 178 -39.65 15.17 -34.49
N LEU A 179 -40.27 15.61 -33.39
CA LEU A 179 -41.63 15.23 -33.04
C LEU A 179 -42.64 15.81 -34.05
N ASP A 180 -42.49 17.09 -34.41
CA ASP A 180 -43.35 17.74 -35.40
C ASP A 180 -43.23 17.06 -36.78
N GLU A 181 -42.02 16.66 -37.18
CA GLU A 181 -41.80 15.88 -38.41
C GLU A 181 -42.47 14.49 -38.34
N TRP A 182 -42.40 13.82 -37.19
CA TRP A 182 -43.05 12.53 -36.95
C TRP A 182 -44.58 12.65 -37.07
N PHE A 183 -45.19 13.61 -36.37
CA PHE A 183 -46.65 13.86 -36.46
C PHE A 183 -47.10 14.28 -37.87
N ALA A 184 -46.26 15.03 -38.61
CA ALA A 184 -46.55 15.39 -39.99
C ALA A 184 -46.57 14.18 -40.94
N LYS A 185 -45.83 13.10 -40.61
CA LYS A 185 -45.81 11.83 -41.35
C LYS A 185 -46.93 10.88 -40.92
N GLU A 186 -47.21 10.74 -39.62
CA GLU A 186 -48.32 9.89 -39.10
C GLU A 186 -49.71 10.41 -39.52
N GLY A 187 -49.86 11.71 -39.79
CA GLY A 187 -51.11 12.32 -40.23
C GLY A 187 -51.47 12.13 -41.71
N GLN A 188 -50.61 11.49 -42.51
CA GLN A 188 -50.93 11.17 -43.90
C GLN A 188 -51.62 9.80 -43.98
N PRO A 189 -52.86 9.72 -44.52
CA PRO A 189 -53.51 8.43 -44.73
C PRO A 189 -52.67 7.62 -45.73
N GLU A 190 -52.04 6.57 -45.21
CA GLU A 190 -51.36 5.57 -46.03
C GLU A 190 -52.37 5.01 -47.04
N GLN A 191 -52.21 5.37 -48.31
CA GLN A 191 -53.00 4.81 -49.41
C GLN A 191 -52.69 3.31 -49.49
N ARG A 192 -53.46 2.51 -48.75
CA ARG A 192 -53.44 1.06 -48.87
C ARG A 192 -53.84 0.71 -50.32
N PRO A 193 -52.99 0.03 -51.11
CA PRO A 193 -53.35 -0.33 -52.47
C PRO A 193 -54.61 -1.20 -52.46
N PRO A 194 -55.51 -1.05 -53.46
CA PRO A 194 -56.77 -1.79 -53.49
C PRO A 194 -56.47 -3.29 -53.54
N LEU A 195 -57.08 -4.03 -52.60
CA LEU A 195 -57.08 -5.48 -52.58
C LEU A 195 -57.73 -5.97 -53.88
N LYS A 196 -56.94 -6.67 -54.72
CA LYS A 196 -57.42 -7.43 -55.87
C LYS A 196 -58.12 -8.71 -55.44
#